data_AF-A0A0G1CBN4-F1
#
_entry.id   AF-A0A0G1CBN4-F1
#
_cell.length_a   1.000
_cell.length_b   1.000
_cell.length_c   1.000
_cell.angle_alpha   90.00
_cell.angle_beta   90.00
_cell.angle_gamma   90.00
#
_symmetry.space_group_name_H-M   'P 1'
#
loop_
_entity.id
_entity.type
_entity.pdbx_description
1 polymer ?
#
loop_
_entity_poly.entity_id
_entity_poly.type
_entity_poly.pdbx_seq_one_letter_code
_entity_poly.pdbx_strand_id
1 'polypeptide(L)' 'MSAGDTNFREKSLNKMQEFFRQGKTIIIVSHWLEYIKQICERVILMEKGKIGKVGKSHLAK' A
#
# COMPACT_ATOMS: atom_id res chain seq x y z
N MET A 1 18.08 -10.54 -1.46
CA MET A 1 17.43 -11.03 -0.23
C MET A 1 16.09 -11.63 -0.63
N SER A 2 15.97 -12.95 -0.73
CA SER A 2 14.71 -13.59 -1.14
C SER A 2 13.79 -13.76 0.07
N ALA A 3 12.94 -12.76 0.31
CA ALA A 3 11.66 -13.01 0.98
C ALA A 3 10.79 -13.80 -0.02
N GLY A 4 11.01 -15.12 -0.10
CA GLY A 4 10.63 -15.93 -1.26
C GLY A 4 10.02 -17.28 -0.93
N ASP A 5 9.39 -17.43 0.23
CA ASP A 5 8.52 -18.57 0.48
C ASP A 5 7.09 -18.16 0.10
N THR A 6 6.51 -18.77 -0.93
CA THR A 6 5.15 -18.49 -1.41
C THR A 6 4.14 -18.51 -0.25
N ASN A 7 4.36 -19.42 0.70
CA ASN A 7 3.56 -19.55 1.92
C ASN A 7 3.66 -18.31 2.85
N PHE A 8 4.84 -17.70 2.95
CA PHE A 8 5.04 -16.47 3.73
C PHE A 8 4.33 -15.27 3.10
N ARG A 9 4.38 -15.17 1.76
CA ARG A 9 3.68 -14.13 1.01
C ARG A 9 2.17 -14.25 1.18
N GLU A 10 1.63 -15.45 1.06
CA GLU A 10 0.20 -15.72 1.26
C GLU A 10 -0.25 -15.38 2.69
N LYS A 11 0.48 -15.84 3.71
CA LYS A 11 0.19 -15.54 5.11
C LYS A 11 0.22 -14.03 5.40
N SER A 12 1.19 -13.32 4.84
CA SER A 12 1.32 -11.88 4.99
C SER A 12 0.16 -11.12 4.34
N LEU A 13 -0.28 -11.55 3.16
CA LEU A 13 -1.45 -10.98 2.47
C LEU A 13 -2.74 -11.22 3.26
N ASN A 14 -2.95 -12.44 3.76
CA ASN A 14 -4.12 -12.76 4.59
C ASN A 14 -4.17 -11.89 5.85
N LYS A 15 -3.03 -11.66 6.50
CA LYS A 15 -2.95 -10.80 7.69
C LYS A 15 -3.20 -9.33 7.36
N MET A 16 -2.69 -8.86 6.22
CA MET A 16 -2.96 -7.51 5.72
C MET A 16 -4.47 -7.31 5.45
N GLN A 17 -5.15 -8.29 4.85
CA GLN A 17 -6.60 -8.25 4.65
C GLN A 17 -7.39 -8.23 5.94
N GLU A 18 -6.96 -8.98 6.96
CA GLU A 18 -7.55 -8.92 8.29
C GLU A 18 -7.47 -7.51 8.89
N PHE A 19 -6.31 -6.84 8.74
CA PHE A 19 -6.12 -5.47 9.22
C PHE A 19 -6.98 -4.44 8.49
N PHE A 20 -7.17 -4.60 7.16
CA PHE A 20 -8.12 -3.77 6.41
C PHE A 20 -9.54 -3.92 6.99
N ARG A 21 -9.99 -5.16 7.26
CA ARG A 21 -11.32 -5.43 7.84
C ARG A 21 -11.48 -4.86 9.26
N GLN A 22 -10.39 -4.77 10.02
CA GLN A 22 -10.40 -4.18 11.37
C GLN A 22 -10.40 -2.63 11.37
N GLY A 23 -10.38 -1.98 10.20
CA GLY A 23 -10.35 -0.52 10.12
C GLY A 23 -9.05 0.10 10.63
N LYS A 24 -7.94 -0.65 10.61
CA LYS A 24 -6.63 -0.15 11.05
C LYS A 24 -6.02 0.77 10.00
N THR A 25 -5.27 1.79 10.45
CA THR A 25 -4.45 2.62 9.57
C THR A 25 -3.21 1.83 9.13
N ILE A 26 -3.01 1.71 7.83
CA ILE A 26 -1.89 0.97 7.22
C ILE A 26 -1.11 1.91 6.30
N ILE A 27 0.22 1.91 6.44
CA ILE A 27 1.12 2.66 5.58
C ILE A 27 1.77 1.68 4.60
N ILE A 28 1.60 1.92 3.31
CA ILE A 28 2.17 1.11 2.23
C ILE A 28 3.18 1.97 1.47
N VAL A 29 4.39 1.42 1.27
CA VAL A 29 5.43 2.04 0.45
C VAL A 29 5.77 1.07 -0.67
N SER A 30 5.57 1.51 -1.92
CA SER A 30 5.86 0.70 -3.10
C SER A 30 6.17 1.60 -4.29
N HIS A 31 7.04 1.11 -5.17
CA HIS A 31 7.30 1.72 -6.48
C HIS A 31 6.30 1.24 -7.56
N TRP A 32 5.42 0.28 -7.24
CA TRP A 32 4.49 -0.28 -8.20
C TRP A 32 3.14 0.45 -8.15
N LEU A 33 2.91 1.35 -9.11
CA LEU A 33 1.76 2.25 -9.12
C LEU A 33 0.41 1.52 -9.19
N GLU A 34 0.30 0.42 -9.96
CA GLU A 34 -0.96 -0.33 -10.08
C GLU A 34 -1.37 -0.96 -8.74
N TYR A 35 -0.40 -1.44 -7.96
CA TYR A 35 -0.66 -1.97 -6.61
C TYR A 35 -1.14 -0.87 -5.66
N ILE A 36 -0.52 0.31 -5.71
CA ILE A 36 -0.93 1.47 -4.90
C ILE A 36 -2.36 1.89 -5.25
N LYS A 37 -2.72 1.95 -6.54
CA LYS A 37 -4.07 2.31 -7.00
C LYS A 37 -5.15 1.32 -6.53
N GLN A 38 -4.83 0.03 -6.47
CA GLN A 38 -5.79 -1.01 -6.07
C GLN A 38 -6.10 -1.02 -4.58
N ILE A 39 -5.14 -0.62 -3.73
CA ILE A 39 -5.20 -0.91 -2.29
C ILE A 39 -5.28 0.35 -1.43
N CYS A 40 -4.60 1.43 -1.82
CA CYS A 40 -4.61 2.65 -1.03
C CYS A 40 -5.91 3.43 -1.29
N GLU A 41 -6.38 4.19 -0.30
CA GLU A 41 -7.44 5.20 -0.51
C GLU A 41 -6.83 6.58 -0.72
N ARG A 42 -5.76 6.87 0.02
CA ARG A 42 -4.98 8.11 0.01
C ARG A 42 -3.53 7.83 -0.34
N VAL A 43 -2.90 8.74 -1.08
CA VAL A 43 -1.51 8.65 -1.51
C VAL A 43 -0.80 9.94 -1.19
N ILE A 44 0.46 9.80 -0.77
CA ILE A 44 1.39 10.91 -0.58
C ILE A 44 2.57 10.70 -1.53
N LEU A 45 2.83 11.68 -2.39
CA LEU A 45 4.04 11.74 -3.19
C LEU A 45 5.12 12.44 -2.36
N MET A 46 6.24 11.75 -2.15
CA MET A 46 7.40 12.32 -1.48
C MET A 46 8.53 12.54 -2.48
N GLU A 47 9.18 13.69 -2.40
CA GLU A 47 10.34 14.05 -3.20
C GLU A 47 11.42 14.68 -2.31
N LYS A 48 12.65 14.15 -2.35
CA LYS A 48 13.81 14.66 -1.59
C LYS A 48 13.51 14.89 -0.10
N GLY A 49 12.80 13.94 0.54
CA GLY A 49 12.45 14.01 1.96
C GLY A 49 11.30 14.98 2.29
N LYS A 50 10.66 15.58 1.28
CA LYS A 50 9.51 16.48 1.46
C LYS A 50 8.24 15.85 0.90
N ILE A 51 7.11 16.16 1.53
CA ILE A 51 5.78 15.82 1.02
C ILE A 51 5.46 16.79 -0.12
N GLY A 52 5.34 16.28 -1.34
CA GLY A 52 5.04 17.07 -2.52
C GLY A 52 3.54 17.19 -2.80
N LYS A 53 2.84 16.05 -2.90
CA LYS A 53 1.39 16.01 -3.17
C LYS A 53 0.69 15.01 -2.26
N VAL A 54 -0.53 15.35 -1.85
CA VAL A 54 -1.43 14.44 -1.13
C VAL A 54 -2.75 14.37 -1.89
N GLY A 55 -3.25 13.18 -2.14
CA GLY A 55 -4.48 12.98 -2.89
C GLY A 55 -5.10 11.62 -2.66
N LYS A 56 -6.20 11.34 -3.36
CA LYS A 56 -6.79 10.01 -3.40
C LYS A 56 -6.09 9.16 -4.47
N SER A 57 -5.93 7.87 -4.22
CA SER A 57 -5.29 6.91 -5.15
C SER A 57 -6.12 6.71 -6.42
N HIS A 58 -7.45 6.71 -6.26
CA HIS A 58 -8.39 6.83 -7.34
C HIS A 58 -8.39 8.29 -7.80
N LEU A 59 -7.89 8.51 -9.01
CA LEU A 59 -8.34 9.64 -9.81
C LEU A 59 -9.87 9.57 -9.77
N ALA A 60 -10.51 10.57 -9.16
CA ALA A 60 -11.92 10.80 -9.38
C ALA A 60 -12.14 10.71 -10.90
N LYS A 61 -13.09 9.88 -11.31
CA LYS A 61 -13.65 10.00 -12.65
C LYS A 61 -14.05 11.45 -12.90
#